data_AF-A0A1T4MZ35-F1
#
_entry.id   AF-A0A1T4MZ35-F1
#
_cell.length_a   1.000
_cell.length_b   1.000
_cell.length_c   1.000
_cell.angle_alpha   90.00
_cell.angle_beta   90.00
_cell.angle_gamma   90.00
#
_symmetry.space_group_name_H-M   'P 1'
#
loop_
_entity.id
_entity.type
_entity.pdbx_description
1 polymer ?
#
loop_
_entity_poly.entity_id
_entity_poly.type
_entity_poly.pdbx_seq_one_letter_code
_entity_poly.pdbx_strand_id
1 'polypeptide(L)'
;MLNRRMKNIKKTLEWLIFAELVLLFAGCYVPSPLYGTWADNNGNKISFVSDGTFVATITDLNTKEKTVTQGDYTVIDNVICFSTTDGVSINTEWDIRGSMLYITWTKGGITNVMTLYHISK
;
A
#
# COMPACT_ATOMS: atom_id res chain seq x y z
N MET A 1 41.84 -30.67 24.82
CA MET A 1 41.85 -29.56 23.84
C MET A 1 40.66 -29.55 22.87
N LEU A 2 40.15 -30.71 22.41
CA LEU A 2 39.03 -30.82 21.45
C LEU A 2 37.74 -30.09 21.87
N ASN A 3 37.35 -30.23 23.15
CA ASN A 3 36.08 -29.71 23.67
C ASN A 3 35.98 -28.18 23.67
N ARG A 4 37.12 -27.49 23.81
CA ARG A 4 37.19 -26.02 23.79
C ARG A 4 37.06 -25.46 22.37
N ARG A 5 37.59 -26.16 21.37
CA ARG A 5 37.42 -25.82 19.94
C ARG A 5 35.97 -25.97 19.50
N MET A 6 35.32 -27.07 19.85
CA MET A 6 33.90 -27.30 19.54
C MET A 6 32.97 -26.24 20.15
N LYS A 7 33.26 -25.81 21.39
CA LYS A 7 32.47 -24.76 22.07
C LYS A 7 32.63 -23.39 21.39
N ASN A 8 33.82 -23.09 20.88
CA ASN A 8 34.06 -21.85 20.14
C ASN A 8 33.36 -21.87 18.78
N ILE A 9 33.38 -23.02 18.07
CA ILE A 9 32.70 -23.19 16.77
C ILE A 9 31.18 -22.99 16.91
N LYS A 10 30.56 -23.51 17.97
CA LYS A 10 29.13 -23.30 18.24
C LYS A 10 28.79 -21.82 18.45
N LYS A 11 29.61 -21.11 19.23
CA LYS A 11 29.42 -19.67 19.49
C LYS A 11 29.57 -18.82 18.23
N THR A 12 30.51 -19.14 17.33
CA THR A 12 30.63 -18.45 16.05
C THR A 12 29.43 -18.73 15.15
N LEU A 13 28.91 -19.96 15.16
CA LEU A 13 27.72 -20.31 14.39
C LEU A 13 26.46 -19.56 14.88
N GLU A 14 26.27 -19.47 16.20
CA GLU A 14 25.18 -18.69 16.81
C GLU A 14 25.26 -17.20 16.44
N TRP A 15 26.47 -16.63 16.46
CA TRP A 15 26.70 -15.24 16.05
C TRP A 15 26.41 -15.00 14.57
N LEU A 16 26.77 -15.95 13.69
CA LEU A 16 26.50 -15.85 12.25
C LEU A 16 25.00 -15.88 11.95
N ILE A 17 24.24 -16.77 12.60
CA ILE A 17 22.78 -16.84 12.45
C ILE A 17 22.13 -15.53 12.91
N PHE A 18 22.59 -14.98 14.03
CA PHE A 18 22.06 -13.71 14.54
C PHE A 18 22.37 -12.54 13.61
N ALA A 19 23.59 -12.47 13.06
CA ALA A 19 23.99 -11.44 12.11
C ALA A 19 23.17 -11.52 10.80
N GLU A 20 22.91 -12.73 10.30
CA GLU A 20 22.09 -12.95 9.11
C GLU A 20 20.63 -12.54 9.34
N LEU A 21 20.07 -12.83 10.52
CA LEU A 21 18.73 -12.37 10.89
C LEU A 21 18.63 -10.83 10.89
N VAL A 22 19.64 -10.14 11.42
CA VAL A 22 19.67 -8.66 11.48
C VAL A 22 19.78 -8.06 10.07
N LEU A 23 20.54 -8.69 9.17
CA LEU A 23 20.68 -8.24 7.79
C LEU A 23 19.39 -8.44 6.96
N LEU A 24 18.58 -9.46 7.26
CA LEU A 24 17.26 -9.66 6.63
C LEU A 24 16.28 -8.51 6.95
N PHE A 25 16.37 -7.90 8.14
CA PHE A 25 15.55 -6.73 8.50
C PHE A 25 16.16 -5.39 8.04
N ALA A 26 17.44 -5.38 7.65
CA ALA A 26 18.12 -4.20 7.10
C ALA A 26 18.00 -4.08 5.57
N GLY A 27 17.39 -5.09 4.91
CA GLY A 27 16.99 -4.98 3.51
C GLY A 27 16.11 -3.76 3.32
N CYS A 28 16.55 -2.81 2.50
CA CYS A 28 15.93 -1.51 2.31
C CYS A 28 14.40 -1.63 2.19
N TYR A 29 13.67 -1.19 3.20
CA TYR A 29 12.23 -1.04 3.11
C TYR A 29 11.94 -0.02 2.00
N VAL A 30 11.50 -0.51 0.85
CA VAL A 30 10.99 0.34 -0.23
C VAL A 30 9.52 0.58 0.09
N PRO A 31 9.12 1.80 0.48
CA PRO A 31 7.71 2.10 0.72
C PRO A 31 6.91 1.79 -0.55
N SER A 32 5.67 1.30 -0.37
CA SER A 32 4.77 1.04 -1.50
C SER A 32 4.71 2.27 -2.40
N PRO A 33 4.78 2.11 -3.74
CA PRO A 33 4.70 3.24 -4.67
C PRO A 33 3.36 3.99 -4.57
N LEU A 34 2.35 3.39 -3.93
CA LEU A 34 1.04 4.00 -3.71
C LEU A 34 1.02 5.02 -2.57
N TYR A 35 1.99 5.01 -1.65
CA TYR A 35 1.92 5.86 -0.46
C TYR A 35 1.85 7.36 -0.78
N GLY A 36 1.05 8.07 0.01
CA GLY A 36 0.79 9.49 -0.15
C GLY A 36 -0.58 9.77 -0.75
N THR A 37 -0.77 11.00 -1.21
CA THR A 37 -2.06 11.47 -1.72
C THR A 37 -2.03 11.66 -3.22
N TRP A 38 -3.06 11.13 -3.88
CA TRP A 38 -3.29 11.20 -5.32
C TRP A 38 -4.59 11.95 -5.60
N ALA A 39 -4.60 12.91 -6.51
CA ALA A 39 -5.78 13.72 -6.82
C ALA A 39 -5.90 14.08 -8.31
N ASP A 40 -7.11 14.36 -8.76
CA ASP A 40 -7.37 14.97 -10.07
C ASP A 40 -7.94 16.39 -9.95
N ASN A 41 -8.14 17.03 -11.11
CA ASN A 41 -8.71 18.38 -11.19
C ASN A 41 -10.25 18.41 -11.02
N ASN A 42 -10.90 17.24 -10.92
CA ASN A 42 -12.34 17.13 -10.68
C ASN A 42 -12.66 17.03 -9.18
N GLY A 43 -11.64 17.03 -8.32
CA GLY A 43 -11.78 16.94 -6.88
C GLY A 43 -11.87 15.51 -6.36
N ASN A 44 -11.55 14.51 -7.19
CA ASN A 44 -11.33 13.15 -6.75
C ASN A 44 -9.96 13.04 -6.08
N LYS A 45 -9.88 12.29 -4.99
CA LYS A 45 -8.65 12.13 -4.21
C LYS A 45 -8.62 10.79 -3.49
N ILE A 46 -7.46 10.14 -3.43
CA ILE A 46 -7.20 8.96 -2.60
C ILE A 46 -5.88 9.15 -1.87
N SER A 47 -5.89 9.00 -0.55
CA SER A 47 -4.70 9.02 0.30
C SER A 47 -4.45 7.61 0.83
N PHE A 48 -3.25 7.07 0.58
CA PHE A 48 -2.80 5.78 1.07
C PHE A 48 -1.77 5.97 2.17
N VAL A 49 -2.03 5.38 3.34
CA VAL A 49 -1.15 5.46 4.52
C VAL A 49 -0.33 4.18 4.65
N SER A 50 0.87 4.28 5.23
CA SER A 50 1.79 3.15 5.41
C SER A 50 1.31 2.10 6.40
N ASP A 51 0.32 2.43 7.24
CA ASP A 51 -0.32 1.51 8.18
C ASP A 51 -1.39 0.61 7.53
N GLY A 52 -1.63 0.74 6.23
CA GLY A 52 -2.64 -0.04 5.50
C GLY A 52 -4.02 0.62 5.48
N THR A 53 -4.16 1.86 5.95
CA THR A 53 -5.42 2.60 5.88
C THR A 53 -5.48 3.55 4.68
N PHE A 54 -6.69 3.89 4.24
CA PHE A 54 -6.90 4.87 3.17
C PHE A 54 -8.07 5.81 3.46
N VAL A 55 -8.04 6.96 2.79
CA VAL A 55 -9.18 7.88 2.70
C VAL A 55 -9.35 8.33 1.25
N ALA A 56 -10.54 8.11 0.69
CA ALA A 56 -10.92 8.51 -0.64
C ALA A 56 -12.04 9.55 -0.59
N THR A 57 -11.95 10.58 -1.43
CA THR A 57 -13.05 11.50 -1.74
C THR A 57 -13.34 11.35 -3.23
N ILE A 58 -14.48 10.77 -3.57
CA ILE A 58 -14.85 10.52 -4.96
C ILE A 58 -16.13 11.28 -5.29
N THR A 59 -16.11 11.95 -6.43
CA THR A 59 -17.25 12.70 -6.97
C THR A 59 -18.11 11.76 -7.80
N ASP A 60 -19.39 11.71 -7.49
CA ASP A 60 -20.38 10.97 -8.28
C ASP A 60 -20.51 11.58 -9.69
N LEU A 61 -20.45 10.75 -10.73
CA LEU A 61 -20.52 11.23 -12.11
C LEU A 61 -21.88 11.81 -12.47
N ASN A 62 -22.95 11.29 -11.86
CA ASN A 62 -24.34 11.64 -12.15
C ASN A 62 -24.79 12.81 -11.29
N THR A 63 -24.56 12.76 -9.97
CA THR A 63 -25.08 13.77 -9.02
C THR A 63 -24.10 14.90 -8.74
N LYS A 64 -22.82 14.72 -9.05
CA LYS A 64 -21.71 15.62 -8.66
C LYS A 64 -21.49 15.76 -7.16
N GLU A 65 -22.15 14.92 -6.36
CA GLU A 65 -21.93 14.87 -4.92
C GLU A 65 -20.57 14.23 -4.62
N LYS A 66 -19.92 14.71 -3.56
CA LYS A 66 -18.65 14.15 -3.09
C LYS A 66 -18.91 13.21 -1.93
N THR A 67 -18.44 11.98 -2.05
CA THR A 67 -18.50 10.99 -0.98
C THR A 67 -17.12 10.74 -0.42
N VAL A 68 -16.99 10.84 0.91
CA VAL A 68 -15.78 10.40 1.62
C VAL A 68 -15.96 8.93 2.00
N THR A 69 -15.01 8.10 1.61
CA THR A 69 -14.94 6.68 1.95
C THR A 69 -13.58 6.41 2.59
N GLN A 70 -13.54 5.64 3.67
CA GLN A 70 -12.32 5.30 4.38
C GLN A 70 -12.35 3.84 4.81
N GLY A 71 -11.19 3.32 5.18
CA GLY A 71 -11.04 1.95 5.68
C GLY A 71 -9.64 1.44 5.47
N ASP A 72 -9.54 0.13 5.29
CA ASP A 72 -8.28 -0.57 5.07
C ASP A 72 -8.10 -0.90 3.58
N TYR A 73 -6.85 -1.00 3.15
CA TYR A 73 -6.52 -1.49 1.81
C TYR A 73 -5.38 -2.49 1.87
N THR A 74 -5.41 -3.43 0.91
CA THR A 74 -4.32 -4.36 0.66
C THR A 74 -4.03 -4.40 -0.83
N VAL A 75 -2.79 -4.74 -1.19
CA VAL A 75 -2.39 -4.91 -2.58
C VAL A 75 -2.01 -6.36 -2.78
N ILE A 76 -2.69 -7.04 -3.71
CA ILE A 76 -2.43 -8.42 -4.08
C ILE A 76 -2.18 -8.42 -5.59
N ASP A 77 -0.96 -8.76 -5.99
CA ASP A 77 -0.48 -8.63 -7.36
C ASP A 77 -0.77 -7.23 -7.94
N ASN A 78 -1.62 -7.13 -8.97
CA ASN A 78 -1.99 -5.88 -9.62
C ASN A 78 -3.34 -5.30 -9.16
N VAL A 79 -3.88 -5.79 -8.03
CA VAL A 79 -5.21 -5.40 -7.55
C VAL A 79 -5.08 -4.74 -6.18
N ILE A 80 -5.70 -3.57 -6.03
CA ILE A 80 -5.97 -2.97 -4.72
C ILE A 80 -7.34 -3.46 -4.27
N CYS A 81 -7.37 -4.04 -3.07
CA CYS A 81 -8.58 -4.46 -2.38
C CYS A 81 -8.86 -3.48 -1.24
N PHE A 82 -9.90 -2.66 -1.37
CA PHE A 82 -10.36 -1.74 -0.35
C PHE A 82 -11.48 -2.39 0.48
N SER A 83 -11.33 -2.34 1.81
CA SER A 83 -12.34 -2.74 2.79
C SER A 83 -12.83 -1.49 3.48
N THR A 84 -14.00 -1.00 3.11
CA THR A 84 -14.52 0.27 3.62
C THR A 84 -15.18 0.10 4.99
N THR A 85 -15.21 1.17 5.79
CA THR A 85 -15.84 1.15 7.13
C THR A 85 -17.35 0.91 7.09
N ASP A 86 -18.01 1.19 5.97
CA ASP A 86 -19.43 0.85 5.72
C ASP A 86 -19.63 -0.61 5.24
N GLY A 87 -18.59 -1.44 5.26
CA GLY A 87 -18.67 -2.88 4.98
C GLY A 87 -18.71 -3.23 3.49
N VAL A 88 -18.41 -2.28 2.61
CA VAL A 88 -18.36 -2.48 1.16
C VAL A 88 -16.92 -2.81 0.74
N SER A 89 -16.76 -3.78 -0.14
CA SER A 89 -15.46 -4.05 -0.76
C SER A 89 -15.39 -3.41 -2.14
N ILE A 90 -14.26 -2.75 -2.43
CA ILE A 90 -13.97 -2.19 -3.75
C ILE A 90 -12.65 -2.80 -4.20
N ASN A 91 -12.68 -3.59 -5.26
CA ASN A 91 -11.47 -4.23 -5.79
C ASN A 91 -11.20 -3.68 -7.18
N THR A 92 -9.97 -3.30 -7.45
CA THR A 92 -9.64 -2.62 -8.70
C THR A 92 -8.20 -2.84 -9.10
N GLU A 93 -7.99 -3.01 -10.40
CA GLU A 93 -6.67 -2.98 -10.97
C GLU A 93 -6.11 -1.55 -10.91
N TRP A 94 -4.79 -1.47 -10.73
CA TRP A 94 -4.08 -0.20 -10.68
C TRP A 94 -2.84 -0.22 -11.57
N ASP A 95 -2.37 0.94 -11.96
CA ASP A 95 -1.08 1.10 -12.64
C ASP A 95 -0.50 2.46 -12.26
N ILE A 96 0.81 2.55 -12.08
CA ILE A 96 1.52 3.81 -11.88
C ILE A 96 2.48 4.03 -13.04
N ARG A 97 2.29 5.15 -13.76
CA ARG A 97 3.22 5.60 -14.81
C ARG A 97 3.71 7.00 -14.48
N GLY A 98 4.97 7.10 -14.10
CA GLY A 98 5.54 8.35 -13.61
C GLY A 98 4.83 8.82 -12.33
N SER A 99 4.19 9.98 -12.39
CA SER A 99 3.45 10.57 -11.26
C SER A 99 1.93 10.42 -11.39
N MET A 100 1.46 9.49 -12.22
CA MET A 100 0.04 9.23 -12.47
C MET A 100 -0.35 7.84 -11.97
N LEU A 101 -1.41 7.78 -11.18
CA LEU A 101 -2.11 6.56 -10.76
C LEU A 101 -3.37 6.40 -11.61
N TYR A 102 -3.44 5.29 -12.32
CA TYR A 102 -4.63 4.85 -13.05
C TYR A 102 -5.40 3.88 -12.18
N ILE A 103 -6.67 4.17 -11.92
CA ILE A 103 -7.51 3.34 -11.05
C ILE A 103 -8.97 3.46 -11.45
N THR A 104 -9.70 2.36 -11.32
CA THR A 104 -11.16 2.35 -11.46
C THR A 104 -11.80 2.31 -10.08
N TRP A 105 -12.78 3.16 -9.81
CA TRP A 105 -13.51 3.18 -8.55
C TRP A 105 -14.98 2.84 -8.79
N THR A 106 -15.41 1.67 -8.31
CA THR A 106 -16.78 1.19 -8.46
C THR A 106 -17.44 1.06 -7.09
N LYS A 107 -18.41 1.93 -6.78
CA LYS A 107 -19.19 1.89 -5.53
C LYS A 107 -20.66 2.16 -5.83
N GLY A 108 -21.57 1.36 -5.28
CA GLY A 108 -23.01 1.53 -5.48
C GLY A 108 -23.48 1.40 -6.94
N GLY A 109 -22.74 0.64 -7.76
CA GLY A 109 -23.04 0.49 -9.20
C GLY A 109 -22.52 1.62 -10.10
N ILE A 110 -21.83 2.61 -9.52
CA ILE A 110 -21.26 3.74 -10.27
C ILE A 110 -19.76 3.54 -10.40
N THR A 111 -19.28 3.57 -11.65
CA THR A 111 -17.88 3.33 -12.01
C THR A 111 -17.21 4.63 -12.45
N ASN A 112 -16.14 5.02 -11.77
CA ASN A 112 -15.27 6.15 -12.10
C ASN A 112 -13.92 5.63 -12.58
N VAL A 113 -13.56 5.88 -13.84
CA VAL A 113 -12.20 5.62 -14.34
C VAL A 113 -11.38 6.90 -14.16
N MET A 114 -10.35 6.85 -13.32
CA MET A 114 -9.62 8.04 -12.88
C MET A 114 -8.14 7.95 -13.22
N THR A 115 -7.57 9.09 -13.57
CA THR A 115 -6.12 9.32 -13.58
C THR A 115 -5.83 10.36 -12.50
N LEU A 116 -5.18 9.92 -11.43
CA LEU A 116 -4.85 10.75 -10.27
C LEU A 116 -3.36 11.10 -10.29
N TYR A 117 -3.02 12.33 -9.92
CA TYR A 117 -1.64 12.80 -9.85
C TYR A 117 -1.15 12.79 -8.41
N HIS A 118 0.10 12.38 -8.19
CA HIS A 118 0.70 12.43 -6.85
C HIS A 118 0.91 13.88 -6.40
N ILE A 119 0.29 14.26 -5.28
CA ILE A 119 0.33 15.64 -4.77
C ILE A 119 1.02 15.78 -3.41
N SER A 120 1.18 14.69 -2.65
CA SER A 120 1.95 14.71 -1.39
C SER A 120 2.48 13.31 -1.04
N LYS A 121 3.67 13.27 -0.42
CA LYS A 121 4.20 12.09 0.27
C LYS A 121 3.74 12.04 1.71
#